data_AF-A0A117SFX8-F1
#
_entry.id   AF-A0A117SFX8-F1
#
_cell.length_a   1.000
_cell.length_b   1.000
_cell.length_c   1.000
_cell.angle_alpha   90.00
_cell.angle_beta   90.00
_cell.angle_gamma   90.00
#
_symmetry.space_group_name_H-M   'P 1'
#
loop_
_entity.id
_entity.type
_entity.pdbx_description
1 polymer ?
#
loop_
_entity_poly.entity_id
_entity_poly.type
_entity_poly.pdbx_seq_one_letter_code
_entity_poly.pdbx_strand_id
1 'polypeptide(L)'
;MKIRRKFLIIVVICLTALILLEYAFSPYIDAYRINKNLNISDVKLLMTSSQVEEILGEGNPIGGFGAQFYEYDNSAVVIAYPWEGLLHGKVGQIDMSDPKYSICGIRPGDSSDKAKSILKEYGFSQDKSDKNTFKRGNARIYVFAESIRVDIEDWTIKGHVY
;
A
#
# COMPACT_ATOMS: atom_id res chain seq x y z
N MET A 1 -37.05 16.32 -27.51
CA MET A 1 -36.82 16.33 -26.04
C MET A 1 -36.59 14.94 -25.43
N LYS A 2 -37.40 13.91 -25.72
CA LYS A 2 -37.28 12.57 -25.07
C LYS A 2 -35.92 11.86 -25.27
N ILE A 3 -35.31 11.96 -26.45
CA ILE A 3 -34.03 11.31 -26.76
C ILE A 3 -32.86 11.93 -25.96
N ARG A 4 -32.83 13.27 -25.85
CA ARG A 4 -31.80 13.99 -25.06
C ARG A 4 -31.87 13.64 -23.57
N ARG A 5 -33.07 13.43 -23.02
CA ARG A 5 -33.26 13.02 -21.62
C ARG A 5 -32.77 11.58 -21.36
N LYS A 6 -33.02 10.65 -22.30
CA LYS A 6 -32.51 9.27 -22.20
C LYS A 6 -30.98 9.22 -22.28
N PHE A 7 -30.39 10.00 -23.18
CA PHE A 7 -28.94 10.11 -23.29
C PHE A 7 -28.30 10.66 -22.01
N LEU A 8 -28.87 11.74 -21.45
CA LEU A 8 -28.40 12.31 -20.18
C LEU A 8 -28.44 11.28 -19.03
N ILE A 9 -29.51 10.48 -18.94
CA ILE A 9 -29.64 9.44 -17.91
C ILE A 9 -28.54 8.38 -18.08
N ILE A 10 -28.29 7.91 -19.31
CA ILE A 10 -27.22 6.94 -19.58
C ILE A 10 -25.86 7.50 -19.17
N VAL A 11 -25.56 8.75 -19.52
CA VAL A 11 -24.30 9.40 -19.12
C VAL A 11 -24.16 9.46 -17.61
N VAL A 12 -25.20 9.83 -16.87
CA VAL A 12 -25.18 9.86 -15.41
C VAL A 12 -24.95 8.46 -14.84
N ILE A 13 -25.63 7.43 -15.35
CA ILE A 13 -25.46 6.05 -14.91
C ILE A 13 -24.01 5.58 -15.14
N CYS A 14 -23.45 5.85 -16.32
CA CYS A 14 -22.06 5.50 -16.63
C CYS A 14 -21.07 6.21 -15.70
N LEU A 15 -21.25 7.50 -15.43
CA LEU A 15 -20.40 8.26 -14.51
C LEU A 15 -20.48 7.70 -13.09
N THR A 16 -21.68 7.42 -12.60
CA THR A 16 -21.87 6.80 -11.28
C THR A 16 -21.20 5.43 -11.19
N ALA A 17 -21.35 4.60 -12.23
CA ALA A 17 -20.70 3.29 -12.28
C ALA A 17 -19.18 3.40 -12.25
N LEU A 18 -18.60 4.37 -12.98
CA LEU A 18 -17.16 4.63 -12.97
C LEU A 18 -16.66 5.05 -11.58
N ILE A 19 -17.37 5.93 -10.89
CA ILE A 19 -17.01 6.36 -9.53
C ILE A 19 -17.06 5.18 -8.55
N LEU A 20 -18.08 4.32 -8.65
CA LEU A 20 -18.21 3.13 -7.81
C LEU A 20 -17.09 2.12 -8.08
N LEU A 21 -16.69 1.93 -9.34
CA LEU A 21 -15.57 1.08 -9.70
C LEU A 21 -14.25 1.64 -9.16
N GLU A 22 -14.00 2.94 -9.31
CA GLU A 22 -12.80 3.58 -8.76
C GLU A 22 -12.72 3.40 -7.24
N TYR A 23 -13.83 3.60 -6.53
CA TYR A 23 -13.89 3.38 -5.09
C TYR A 23 -13.62 1.90 -4.73
N ALA A 24 -14.28 0.96 -5.40
CA ALA A 24 -14.17 -0.47 -5.12
C ALA A 24 -12.75 -1.01 -5.35
N PHE A 25 -12.08 -0.54 -6.40
CA PHE A 25 -10.72 -0.97 -6.76
C PHE A 25 -9.62 -0.03 -6.23
N SER A 26 -9.97 0.96 -5.42
CA SER A 26 -9.00 1.96 -4.95
C SER A 26 -7.78 1.37 -4.22
N PRO A 27 -7.87 0.30 -3.39
CA PRO A 27 -6.68 -0.32 -2.78
C PRO A 27 -5.72 -0.89 -3.85
N TYR A 28 -6.26 -1.55 -4.87
CA TYR A 28 -5.47 -2.10 -5.98
C TYR A 28 -4.80 -1.01 -6.82
N ILE A 29 -5.53 0.07 -7.12
CA ILE A 29 -5.01 1.21 -7.88
C ILE A 29 -3.85 1.87 -7.11
N ASP A 30 -4.03 2.10 -5.81
CA ASP A 30 -3.00 2.74 -4.99
C ASP A 30 -1.78 1.83 -4.79
N ALA A 31 -1.98 0.53 -4.62
CA ALA A 31 -0.89 -0.45 -4.61
C ALA A 31 -0.07 -0.41 -5.90
N TYR A 32 -0.74 -0.38 -7.06
CA TYR A 32 -0.07 -0.29 -8.36
C TYR A 32 0.73 1.02 -8.51
N ARG A 33 0.21 2.14 -8.00
CA ARG A 33 0.93 3.42 -8.01
C ARG A 33 2.17 3.41 -7.11
N ILE A 34 2.10 2.74 -5.96
CA ILE A 34 3.27 2.54 -5.08
C ILE A 34 4.31 1.66 -5.74
N ASN A 35 3.89 0.54 -6.34
CA ASN A 35 4.76 -0.44 -6.98
C ASN A 35 5.72 0.16 -8.03
N LYS A 36 5.31 1.24 -8.70
CA LYS A 36 6.15 2.00 -9.65
C LYS A 36 7.35 2.70 -9.02
N ASN A 37 7.26 3.01 -7.73
CA ASN A 37 8.26 3.75 -6.98
C ASN A 37 8.81 2.95 -5.78
N LEU A 38 8.54 1.64 -5.76
CA LEU A 38 8.99 0.73 -4.73
C LEU A 38 10.23 -0.03 -5.23
N ASN A 39 11.33 0.08 -4.48
CA ASN A 39 12.60 -0.57 -4.78
C ASN A 39 12.98 -1.52 -3.64
N ILE A 40 12.71 -2.82 -3.86
CA ILE A 40 12.96 -3.92 -2.94
C ILE A 40 13.09 -5.22 -3.73
N SER A 41 14.24 -5.45 -4.36
CA SER A 41 14.57 -6.71 -5.05
C SER A 41 13.42 -7.27 -5.92
N ASP A 42 12.68 -6.41 -6.64
CA ASP A 42 11.48 -6.74 -7.42
C ASP A 42 10.21 -7.19 -6.68
N VAL A 43 10.22 -7.30 -5.36
CA VAL A 43 9.00 -7.53 -4.57
C VAL A 43 8.04 -6.33 -4.71
N LYS A 44 6.75 -6.65 -4.87
CA LYS A 44 5.67 -5.68 -5.07
C LYS A 44 4.50 -5.98 -4.14
N LEU A 45 3.75 -4.92 -3.80
CA LEU A 45 2.42 -5.06 -3.22
C LEU A 45 1.54 -5.93 -4.15
N LEU A 46 0.60 -6.66 -3.56
CA LEU A 46 -0.32 -7.59 -4.22
C LEU A 46 0.28 -8.93 -4.70
N MET A 47 1.58 -9.16 -4.52
CA MET A 47 2.18 -10.48 -4.77
C MET A 47 1.67 -11.52 -3.76
N THR A 48 1.64 -12.79 -4.13
CA THR A 48 1.40 -13.89 -3.17
C THR A 48 2.68 -14.22 -2.41
N SER A 49 2.57 -14.96 -1.30
CA SER A 49 3.75 -15.44 -0.56
C SER A 49 4.69 -16.25 -1.45
N SER A 50 4.16 -17.13 -2.29
CA SER A 50 4.96 -17.94 -3.22
C SER A 50 5.78 -17.09 -4.20
N GLN A 51 5.20 -16.01 -4.74
CA GLN A 51 5.91 -15.10 -5.64
C GLN A 51 7.01 -14.33 -4.92
N VAL A 52 6.80 -13.98 -3.65
CA VAL A 52 7.83 -13.34 -2.82
C VAL A 52 8.96 -14.31 -2.50
N GLU A 53 8.63 -15.57 -2.19
CA GLU A 53 9.63 -16.59 -1.86
C GLU A 53 10.51 -16.97 -3.06
N GLU A 54 9.98 -16.92 -4.29
CA GLU A 54 10.77 -17.06 -5.51
C GLU A 54 11.86 -15.97 -5.65
N ILE A 55 11.64 -14.80 -5.02
CA ILE A 55 12.50 -13.62 -5.12
C ILE A 55 13.47 -13.52 -3.93
N LEU A 56 12.95 -13.67 -2.71
CA LEU A 56 13.68 -13.44 -1.46
C LEU A 56 14.14 -14.73 -0.77
N GLY A 57 13.69 -15.89 -1.24
CA GLY A 57 13.79 -17.16 -0.52
C GLY A 57 12.68 -17.33 0.53
N GLU A 58 12.72 -18.45 1.25
CA GLU A 58 11.75 -18.77 2.30
C GLU A 58 11.81 -17.74 3.44
N GLY A 59 10.64 -17.23 3.85
CA GLY A 59 10.52 -16.30 4.97
C GLY A 59 10.23 -17.01 6.28
N ASN A 60 10.69 -16.43 7.39
CA ASN A 60 10.41 -16.92 8.74
C ASN A 60 9.10 -16.32 9.25
N PRO A 61 8.08 -17.12 9.62
CA PRO A 61 6.85 -16.59 10.16
C PRO A 61 7.08 -16.02 11.56
N ILE A 62 6.69 -14.77 11.79
CA ILE A 62 6.88 -14.08 13.08
C ILE A 62 5.55 -13.85 13.84
N GLY A 63 4.47 -14.49 13.39
CA GLY A 63 3.13 -14.32 13.95
C GLY A 63 2.50 -12.97 13.58
N GLY A 64 1.29 -12.71 14.07
CA GLY A 64 0.57 -11.48 13.73
C GLY A 64 -0.88 -11.47 14.16
N PHE A 65 -1.51 -10.32 13.94
CA PHE A 65 -2.89 -10.06 14.33
C PHE A 65 -3.61 -9.39 13.15
N GLY A 66 -4.58 -10.09 12.56
CA GLY A 66 -5.25 -9.68 11.32
C GLY A 66 -4.44 -9.91 10.04
N ALA A 67 -3.20 -10.36 10.15
CA ALA A 67 -2.33 -10.69 9.03
C ALA A 67 -1.27 -11.72 9.45
N GLN A 68 -0.74 -12.44 8.47
CA GLN A 68 0.43 -13.27 8.62
C GLN A 68 1.68 -12.45 8.27
N PHE A 69 2.65 -12.37 9.19
CA PHE A 69 3.90 -11.66 8.95
C PHE A 69 5.04 -12.65 8.75
N TYR A 70 5.90 -12.31 7.81
CA TYR A 70 7.12 -13.05 7.51
C TYR A 70 8.30 -12.11 7.52
N GLU A 71 9.37 -12.52 8.18
CA GLU A 71 10.67 -11.87 8.15
C GLU A 71 11.56 -12.58 7.13
N TYR A 72 12.23 -11.80 6.28
CA TYR A 72 13.16 -12.29 5.28
C TYR A 72 14.56 -11.77 5.63
N ASP A 73 15.25 -12.50 6.51
CA ASP A 73 16.51 -12.09 7.16
C ASP A 73 17.58 -11.62 6.16
N ASN A 74 17.72 -12.33 5.04
CA ASN A 74 18.69 -12.00 3.98
C ASN A 74 18.46 -10.62 3.34
N SER A 75 17.26 -10.06 3.53
CA SER A 75 16.86 -8.79 2.96
C SER A 75 16.54 -7.72 4.00
N ALA A 76 16.46 -8.04 5.30
CA ALA A 76 16.00 -7.09 6.31
C ALA A 76 14.65 -6.43 5.93
N VAL A 77 13.69 -7.30 5.59
CA VAL A 77 12.33 -6.97 5.18
C VAL A 77 11.35 -7.78 6.00
N VAL A 78 10.28 -7.14 6.46
CA VAL A 78 9.09 -7.81 6.98
C VAL A 78 7.91 -7.58 6.05
N ILE A 79 7.20 -8.64 5.67
CA ILE A 79 6.05 -8.57 4.77
C ILE A 79 4.82 -9.10 5.49
N ALA A 80 3.68 -8.40 5.35
CA ALA A 80 2.41 -8.85 5.89
C ALA A 80 1.41 -9.23 4.79
N TYR A 81 0.74 -10.36 5.00
CA TYR A 81 -0.32 -10.90 4.17
C TYR A 81 -1.64 -10.90 4.97
N PRO A 82 -2.58 -10.00 4.67
CA PRO A 82 -3.85 -9.94 5.38
C PRO A 82 -4.62 -11.25 5.36
N TRP A 83 -5.28 -11.60 6.47
CA TRP A 83 -6.12 -12.80 6.56
C TRP A 83 -7.50 -12.63 5.95
N GLU A 84 -7.94 -11.40 5.72
CA GLU A 84 -9.27 -11.09 5.19
C GLU A 84 -9.20 -9.88 4.24
N GLY A 85 -10.34 -9.55 3.65
CA GLY A 85 -10.49 -8.40 2.78
C GLY A 85 -10.07 -8.63 1.33
N LEU A 86 -10.05 -7.55 0.56
CA LEU A 86 -9.59 -7.48 -0.81
C LEU A 86 -8.13 -7.88 -0.97
N LEU A 87 -7.30 -7.63 0.06
CA LEU A 87 -5.87 -7.94 0.02
C LEU A 87 -5.53 -9.32 0.59
N HIS A 88 -6.54 -10.15 0.89
CA HIS A 88 -6.36 -11.48 1.47
C HIS A 88 -5.29 -12.30 0.73
N GLY A 89 -4.33 -12.84 1.50
CA GLY A 89 -3.28 -13.73 0.99
C GLY A 89 -2.27 -13.06 0.06
N LYS A 90 -2.27 -11.73 -0.02
CA LYS A 90 -1.35 -10.95 -0.85
C LYS A 90 -0.57 -9.95 -0.02
N VAL A 91 0.58 -9.51 -0.52
CA VAL A 91 1.40 -8.47 0.13
C VAL A 91 0.57 -7.19 0.30
N GLY A 92 0.15 -6.93 1.54
CA GLY A 92 -0.59 -5.73 1.94
C GLY A 92 0.27 -4.72 2.68
N GLN A 93 1.40 -5.17 3.24
CA GLN A 93 2.37 -4.33 3.93
C GLN A 93 3.79 -4.81 3.66
N ILE A 94 4.72 -3.86 3.54
CA ILE A 94 6.16 -4.10 3.45
C ILE A 94 6.86 -3.13 4.41
N ASP A 95 7.65 -3.66 5.34
CA ASP A 95 8.56 -2.91 6.21
C ASP A 95 9.99 -3.23 5.79
N MET A 96 10.84 -2.21 5.68
CA MET A 96 12.21 -2.31 5.18
C MET A 96 13.14 -1.57 6.12
N SER A 97 14.21 -2.23 6.57
CA SER A 97 15.26 -1.60 7.38
C SER A 97 16.60 -1.50 6.66
N ASP A 98 16.80 -2.18 5.53
CA ASP A 98 18.02 -2.04 4.71
C ASP A 98 18.04 -0.70 3.93
N PRO A 99 19.05 0.18 4.13
CA PRO A 99 19.18 1.46 3.42
C PRO A 99 19.32 1.36 1.90
N LYS A 100 19.56 0.17 1.33
CA LYS A 100 19.59 -0.02 -0.13
C LYS A 100 18.20 0.05 -0.76
N TYR A 101 17.15 -0.21 0.04
CA TYR A 101 15.76 -0.18 -0.40
C TYR A 101 15.12 1.19 -0.23
N SER A 102 14.06 1.44 -0.99
CA SER A 102 13.38 2.74 -0.93
C SER A 102 11.93 2.71 -1.39
N ILE A 103 11.12 3.64 -0.86
CA ILE A 103 9.76 3.93 -1.33
C ILE A 103 9.72 5.40 -1.77
N CYS A 104 9.38 5.67 -3.04
CA CYS A 104 9.34 7.03 -3.58
C CYS A 104 10.66 7.81 -3.37
N GLY A 105 11.80 7.11 -3.35
CA GLY A 105 13.12 7.69 -3.10
C GLY A 105 13.49 7.90 -1.62
N ILE A 106 12.58 7.60 -0.68
CA ILE A 106 12.83 7.61 0.77
C ILE A 106 13.43 6.29 1.20
N ARG A 107 14.43 6.34 2.08
CA ARG A 107 15.18 5.18 2.57
C ARG A 107 15.12 5.08 4.10
N PRO A 108 15.32 3.89 4.69
CA PRO A 108 15.62 3.76 6.12
C PRO A 108 16.71 4.75 6.56
N GLY A 109 16.50 5.42 7.69
CA GLY A 109 17.39 6.46 8.22
C GLY A 109 17.13 7.88 7.69
N ASP A 110 16.26 8.06 6.68
CA ASP A 110 15.85 9.40 6.25
C ASP A 110 14.98 10.10 7.31
N SER A 111 15.14 11.41 7.46
CA SER A 111 14.32 12.18 8.39
C SER A 111 12.88 12.34 7.88
N SER A 112 11.93 12.47 8.82
CA SER A 112 10.53 12.77 8.49
C SER A 112 10.37 14.06 7.68
N ASP A 113 11.20 15.08 7.91
CA ASP A 113 11.16 16.33 7.12
C ASP A 113 11.60 16.12 5.67
N LYS A 114 12.63 15.29 5.44
CA LYS A 114 13.04 14.87 4.10
C LYS A 114 11.95 14.03 3.43
N ALA A 115 11.35 13.11 4.17
CA ALA A 115 10.22 12.31 3.66
C ALA A 115 9.05 13.19 3.24
N LYS A 116 8.71 14.20 4.05
CA LYS A 116 7.62 15.13 3.76
C LYS A 116 7.82 15.91 2.47
N SER A 117 9.02 16.42 2.20
CA SER A 117 9.27 17.21 0.99
C SER A 117 9.09 16.36 -0.27
N ILE A 118 9.65 15.15 -0.27
CA ILE A 118 9.61 14.21 -1.40
C ILE A 118 8.21 13.63 -1.57
N LEU A 119 7.60 13.09 -0.51
CA LEU A 119 6.29 12.42 -0.60
C LEU A 119 5.16 13.37 -1.03
N LYS A 120 5.29 14.67 -0.73
CA LYS A 120 4.38 15.70 -1.22
C LYS A 120 4.37 15.78 -2.75
N GLU A 121 5.50 15.59 -3.42
CA GLU A 121 5.59 15.56 -4.90
C GLU A 121 4.84 14.36 -5.49
N TYR A 122 4.75 13.27 -4.73
CA TYR A 122 3.94 12.09 -5.08
C TYR A 122 2.47 12.21 -4.65
N GLY A 123 2.04 13.36 -4.14
CA GLY A 123 0.65 13.61 -3.74
C GLY A 123 0.26 13.05 -2.38
N PHE A 124 1.23 12.70 -1.53
CA PHE A 124 0.96 12.34 -0.14
C PHE A 124 0.76 13.57 0.75
N SER A 125 -0.13 13.43 1.72
CA SER A 125 -0.30 14.37 2.82
C SER A 125 0.18 13.74 4.12
N GLN A 126 0.98 14.48 4.89
CA GLN A 126 1.37 14.06 6.25
C GLN A 126 0.14 14.04 7.17
N ASP A 127 0.03 13.01 8.01
CA ASP A 127 -1.01 12.95 9.03
C ASP A 127 -0.83 14.09 10.04
N LYS A 128 -1.95 14.64 10.52
CA LYS A 128 -1.95 15.70 11.53
C LYS A 128 -1.62 15.15 12.91
N SER A 129 -1.98 13.90 13.20
CA SER A 129 -1.75 13.26 14.50
C SER A 129 -0.36 12.64 14.61
N ASP A 130 0.23 12.23 13.49
CA ASP A 130 1.53 11.58 13.44
C ASP A 130 2.41 12.15 12.31
N LYS A 131 3.51 12.80 12.71
CA LYS A 131 4.48 13.38 11.77
C LYS A 131 5.21 12.32 10.95
N ASN A 132 5.22 11.06 11.38
CA ASN A 132 5.92 10.00 10.68
C ASN A 132 5.02 9.26 9.68
N THR A 133 3.72 9.58 9.65
CA THR A 133 2.75 8.94 8.77
C THR A 133 2.36 9.86 7.62
N PHE A 134 2.34 9.31 6.40
CA PHE A 134 1.96 10.00 5.17
C PHE A 134 0.92 9.18 4.42
N LYS A 135 -0.16 9.84 3.96
CA LYS A 135 -1.29 9.16 3.31
C LYS A 135 -1.58 9.70 1.91
N ARG A 136 -1.93 8.80 1.00
CA ARG A 136 -2.51 9.10 -0.32
C ARG A 136 -3.51 8.01 -0.70
N GLY A 137 -4.81 8.34 -0.70
CA GLY A 137 -5.86 7.35 -0.92
C GLY A 137 -5.80 6.27 0.17
N ASN A 138 -5.66 5.01 -0.24
CA ASN A 138 -5.50 3.88 0.66
C ASN A 138 -4.04 3.59 1.03
N ALA A 139 -3.06 4.16 0.33
CA ALA A 139 -1.65 3.94 0.66
C ALA A 139 -1.23 4.79 1.86
N ARG A 140 -0.53 4.18 2.81
CA ARG A 140 0.20 4.91 3.86
C ARG A 140 1.66 4.53 3.87
N ILE A 141 2.50 5.54 4.10
CA ILE A 141 3.94 5.37 4.29
C ILE A 141 4.27 5.84 5.69
N TYR A 142 4.98 5.01 6.44
CA TYR A 142 5.49 5.32 7.76
C TYR A 142 7.01 5.42 7.68
N VAL A 143 7.56 6.47 8.30
CA VAL A 143 9.00 6.73 8.33
C VAL A 143 9.47 6.68 9.77
N PHE A 144 10.15 5.61 10.12
CA PHE A 144 10.75 5.40 11.44
C PHE A 144 12.25 5.73 11.39
N ALA A 145 12.90 5.76 12.55
CA ALA A 145 14.33 6.06 12.63
C ALA A 145 15.19 5.03 11.88
N GLU A 146 14.80 3.75 11.94
CA GLU A 146 15.59 2.63 11.40
C GLU A 146 14.89 1.87 10.28
N SER A 147 13.65 2.20 9.98
CA SER A 147 12.88 1.52 8.94
C SER A 147 11.88 2.42 8.24
N ILE A 148 11.46 1.99 7.06
CA ILE A 148 10.34 2.60 6.34
C ILE A 148 9.33 1.51 6.02
N ARG A 149 8.06 1.85 6.14
CA ARG A 149 6.96 0.92 5.89
C ARG A 149 5.99 1.51 4.90
N VAL A 150 5.46 0.67 4.03
CA VAL A 150 4.27 0.97 3.24
C VAL A 150 3.17 -0.04 3.54
N ASP A 151 1.95 0.46 3.71
CA ASP A 151 0.74 -0.34 3.78
C ASP A 151 -0.28 0.12 2.72
N ILE A 152 -1.20 -0.78 2.40
CA ILE A 152 -2.42 -0.45 1.66
C ILE A 152 -3.60 -0.74 2.58
N GLU A 153 -4.27 0.31 3.02
CA GLU A 153 -5.48 0.23 3.82
C GLU A 153 -6.62 -0.43 3.01
N ASP A 154 -7.16 -1.51 3.55
CA ASP A 154 -8.34 -2.16 2.98
C ASP A 154 -9.60 -1.68 3.71
N TRP A 155 -10.41 -0.90 3.00
CA TRP A 155 -11.64 -0.35 3.56
C TRP A 155 -12.70 -1.41 3.87
N THR A 156 -12.61 -2.62 3.30
CA THR A 156 -13.59 -3.71 3.52
C THR A 156 -13.50 -4.33 4.91
N ILE A 157 -12.36 -4.19 5.58
CA ILE A 157 -12.10 -4.71 6.94
C ILE A 157 -12.08 -3.60 8.00
N LYS A 158 -12.41 -2.36 7.62
CA LYS A 158 -12.38 -1.23 8.54
C LYS A 158 -13.44 -1.39 9.63
N GLY A 159 -12.98 -1.43 10.89
CA GLY A 159 -13.84 -1.61 12.06
C GLY A 159 -13.90 -3.05 12.59
N HIS A 160 -13.23 -3.99 11.92
CA HIS A 160 -12.96 -5.31 12.49
C HIS A 160 -11.85 -5.18 13.55
N VAL A 161 -12.08 -5.76 14.73
CA VAL A 161 -11.07 -5.92 15.78
C VAL A 161 -10.67 -7.40 15.72
N TYR A 162 -9.39 -7.66 15.48
CA TYR A 162 -8.87 -9.03 15.43
C TYR A 162 -8.63 -9.60 16.83
#